data_AF-A0A072PSF2-F1
#
_entry.id   AF-A0A072PSF2-F1
#
_cell.length_a   1.000
_cell.length_b   1.000
_cell.length_c   1.000
_cell.angle_alpha   90.00
_cell.angle_beta   90.00
_cell.angle_gamma   90.00
#
_symmetry.space_group_name_H-M   'P 1'
#
loop_
_entity.id
_entity.type
_entity.pdbx_description
1 polymer ?
#
loop_
_entity_poly.entity_id
_entity_poly.type
_entity_poly.pdbx_seq_one_letter_code
_entity_poly.pdbx_strand_id
1 'polypeptide(L)'
;MAELRSSIDEQSVDYLGLLTTILTFLFIDLVQGTSKTWRYHLSAGWDFVQQHRASCKWAGSDDAWYVTQSFYLLRIESETSLMWHDGADLLEERVSPSEDAVSLEKLSNYPLFGRTIGASSSILSYLSEINHLSRHMMKSNFEDYDDSTLLNFERMFIFESNAEFLDPEGQESLEDHSQRPSYNEQKAQEMHLRAFEAAAVIYYHQVAEDATPKYLAPYVHAVLHYVFIFLKHCGGNYTLWPVFIAGVEAYEDCDMEKFSDLFENATSMGMRNRKKARQVMEAVWSTRSSITAQTGQNPGEVRVNWTQVMRGLDIDILLV
;
A
#
# COMPACT_ATOMS: atom_id res chain seq x y z
N MET A 1 23.83 3.08 18.97
CA MET A 1 23.08 2.12 19.82
C MET A 1 23.13 2.51 21.30
N ALA A 2 24.29 2.80 21.89
CA ALA A 2 24.39 3.19 23.31
C ALA A 2 23.77 4.57 23.62
N GLU A 3 24.03 5.58 22.79
CA GLU A 3 23.47 6.92 22.96
C GLU A 3 21.94 6.96 22.75
N LEU A 4 21.43 6.22 21.76
CA LEU A 4 19.98 6.11 21.51
C LEU A 4 19.24 5.46 22.70
N ARG A 5 19.84 4.44 23.32
CA ARG A 5 19.29 3.82 24.54
C ARG A 5 19.35 4.77 25.74
N SER A 6 20.47 5.47 25.91
CA SER A 6 20.64 6.50 26.95
C SER A 6 19.60 7.61 26.85
N SER A 7 19.27 8.08 25.64
CA SER A 7 18.26 9.12 25.46
C SER A 7 16.84 8.65 25.78
N ILE A 8 16.51 7.39 25.47
CA ILE A 8 15.20 6.79 25.79
C ILE A 8 14.96 6.71 27.31
N ASP A 9 16.01 6.47 28.09
CA ASP A 9 15.91 6.31 29.55
C ASP A 9 15.75 7.65 30.33
N GLU A 10 16.07 8.80 29.73
CA GLU A 10 16.14 10.10 30.44
C GLU A 10 14.86 10.98 30.35
N GLN A 11 13.75 10.52 29.78
CA GLN A 11 12.49 11.29 29.60
C GLN A 11 12.61 12.65 28.87
N SER A 12 13.79 13.05 28.42
CA SER A 12 14.05 14.24 27.59
C SER A 12 14.16 13.90 26.10
N VAL A 13 13.49 12.82 25.65
CA VAL A 13 13.57 12.36 24.27
C VAL A 13 12.96 13.41 23.35
N ASP A 14 13.77 13.92 22.43
CA ASP A 14 13.26 14.70 21.29
C ASP A 14 12.41 13.77 20.41
N TYR A 15 11.10 13.99 20.43
CA TYR A 15 10.11 13.21 19.68
C TYR A 15 10.44 13.16 18.19
N LEU A 16 10.80 14.30 17.61
CA LEU A 16 11.12 14.41 16.19
C LEU A 16 12.45 13.70 15.89
N GLY A 17 13.49 13.96 16.68
CA GLY A 17 14.81 13.35 16.51
C GLY A 17 14.76 11.82 16.59
N LEU A 18 14.04 11.25 17.56
CA LEU A 18 13.95 9.80 17.70
C LEU A 18 13.17 9.16 16.55
N LEU A 19 11.98 9.66 16.21
CA LEU A 19 11.19 9.08 15.13
C LEU A 19 11.90 9.21 13.77
N THR A 20 12.54 10.35 13.50
CA THR A 20 13.34 10.53 12.28
C THR A 20 14.49 9.53 12.21
N THR A 21 15.13 9.25 13.36
CA THR A 21 16.19 8.24 13.45
C THR A 21 15.67 6.83 13.15
N ILE A 22 14.53 6.44 13.74
CA ILE A 22 13.89 5.14 13.48
C ILE A 22 13.49 5.02 12.00
N LEU A 23 12.89 6.07 11.44
CA LEU A 23 12.48 6.11 10.03
C LEU A 23 13.70 5.97 9.09
N THR A 24 14.82 6.59 9.45
CA THR A 24 16.09 6.47 8.71
C THR A 24 16.60 5.02 8.73
N PHE A 25 16.60 4.35 9.89
CA PHE A 25 16.99 2.93 9.96
C PHE A 25 16.06 2.04 9.15
N LEU A 26 14.75 2.30 9.19
CA LEU A 26 13.77 1.61 8.37
C LEU A 26 14.09 1.76 6.87
N PHE A 27 14.34 2.98 6.38
CA PHE A 27 14.69 3.19 4.97
C PHE A 27 16.03 2.56 4.58
N ILE A 28 17.03 2.58 5.47
CA ILE A 28 18.31 1.87 5.24
C ILE A 28 18.04 0.38 5.01
N ASP A 29 17.21 -0.25 5.84
CA ASP A 29 16.85 -1.66 5.71
C ASP A 29 16.12 -1.95 4.39
N LEU A 30 15.20 -1.08 3.98
CA LEU A 30 14.48 -1.22 2.71
C LEU A 30 15.41 -1.11 1.49
N VAL A 31 16.38 -0.20 1.54
CA VAL A 31 17.38 -0.04 0.49
C VAL A 31 18.32 -1.25 0.46
N GLN A 32 18.76 -1.73 1.62
CA GLN A 32 19.64 -2.90 1.72
C GLN A 32 18.91 -4.20 1.35
N GLY A 33 17.60 -4.29 1.60
CA GLY A 33 16.73 -5.39 1.22
C GLY A 33 17.13 -6.74 1.83
N THR A 34 17.93 -6.77 2.89
CA THR A 34 18.55 -8.00 3.42
C THR A 34 17.93 -8.49 4.71
N SER A 35 17.00 -7.75 5.32
CA SER A 35 16.59 -8.04 6.69
C SER A 35 15.09 -7.85 6.93
N LYS A 36 14.50 -8.77 7.70
CA LYS A 36 13.14 -8.68 8.26
C LYS A 36 13.06 -7.64 9.40
N THR A 37 14.14 -6.89 9.63
CA THR A 37 14.26 -5.90 10.72
C THR A 37 13.40 -4.66 10.53
N TRP A 38 12.99 -4.34 9.30
CA TRP A 38 12.11 -3.19 9.02
C TRP A 38 10.80 -3.24 9.85
N ARG A 39 10.25 -4.44 10.09
CA ARG A 39 9.07 -4.62 10.94
C ARG A 39 9.33 -4.24 12.39
N TYR A 40 10.52 -4.54 12.90
CA TYR A 40 10.91 -4.16 14.27
C TYR A 40 11.09 -2.64 14.38
N HIS A 41 11.68 -2.00 13.36
CA HIS A 41 11.78 -0.54 13.32
C HIS A 41 10.41 0.12 13.23
N LEU A 42 9.53 -0.40 12.37
CA LEU A 42 8.16 0.09 12.24
C LEU A 42 7.38 -0.07 13.55
N SER A 43 7.45 -1.25 14.18
CA SER A 43 6.79 -1.51 15.46
C SER A 43 7.32 -0.59 16.57
N ALA A 44 8.64 -0.43 16.68
CA ALA A 44 9.23 0.43 17.71
C ALA A 44 8.84 1.90 17.51
N GLY A 45 8.83 2.39 16.27
CA GLY A 45 8.37 3.74 15.95
C GLY A 45 6.89 3.92 16.25
N TRP A 46 6.06 2.94 15.90
CA TRP A 46 4.63 2.95 16.19
C TRP A 46 4.34 2.96 17.70
N ASP A 47 4.99 2.08 18.46
CA ASP A 47 4.87 2.05 19.92
C ASP A 47 5.25 3.41 20.54
N PHE A 48 6.28 4.07 20.01
CA PHE A 48 6.70 5.39 20.47
C PHE A 48 5.67 6.49 20.15
N VAL A 49 5.06 6.47 18.96
CA VAL A 49 3.94 7.36 18.60
C VAL A 49 2.78 7.15 19.59
N GLN A 50 2.45 5.90 19.87
CA GLN A 50 1.34 5.54 20.76
C GLN A 50 1.57 5.99 22.21
N GLN A 51 2.80 5.87 22.72
CA GLN A 51 3.17 6.39 24.04
C GLN A 51 2.93 7.91 24.17
N HIS A 52 3.02 8.64 23.06
CA HIS A 52 2.83 10.10 23.03
C HIS A 52 1.43 10.53 22.61
N ARG A 53 0.48 9.60 22.42
CA ARG A 53 -0.86 9.86 21.86
C ARG A 53 -1.63 10.94 22.62
N ALA A 54 -1.65 10.86 23.94
CA ALA A 54 -2.39 11.78 24.80
C ALA A 54 -1.85 13.22 24.74
N SER A 55 -0.56 13.37 24.43
CA SER A 55 0.12 14.66 24.37
C SER A 55 0.18 15.27 22.97
N CYS A 56 -0.30 14.56 21.94
CA CYS A 56 -0.32 15.00 20.53
C CYS A 56 1.00 15.66 20.09
N LYS A 57 2.17 15.07 20.41
CA LYS A 57 3.48 15.68 20.12
C LYS A 57 3.69 16.06 18.66
N TRP A 58 3.05 15.33 17.75
CA TRP A 58 3.04 15.61 16.32
C TRP A 58 2.41 16.96 15.94
N ALA A 59 1.53 17.53 16.77
CA ALA A 59 0.95 18.85 16.53
C ALA A 59 1.91 20.00 16.89
N GLY A 60 3.10 19.70 17.43
CA GLY A 60 4.07 20.71 17.86
C GLY A 60 4.88 21.35 16.72
N SER A 61 4.98 20.70 15.55
CA SER A 61 5.66 21.23 14.36
C SER A 61 5.23 20.47 13.11
N ASP A 62 5.40 21.08 11.93
CA ASP A 62 5.12 20.43 10.65
C ASP A 62 5.98 19.18 10.46
N ASP A 63 7.27 19.23 10.82
CA ASP A 63 8.18 18.07 10.72
C ASP A 63 7.72 16.91 11.60
N ALA A 64 7.30 17.19 12.84
CA ALA A 64 6.77 16.17 13.74
C ALA A 64 5.46 15.57 13.19
N TRP A 65 4.63 16.37 12.52
CA TRP A 65 3.45 15.89 11.83
C TRP A 65 3.81 14.98 10.65
N TYR A 66 4.73 15.41 9.77
CA TYR A 66 5.14 14.64 8.59
C TYR A 66 5.74 13.29 8.97
N VAL A 67 6.65 13.26 9.95
CA VAL A 67 7.27 12.01 10.40
C VAL A 67 6.24 11.08 11.04
N THR A 68 5.30 11.60 11.82
CA THR A 68 4.22 10.79 12.44
C THR A 68 3.29 10.22 11.38
N GLN A 69 2.89 11.04 10.39
CA GLN A 69 2.16 10.59 9.22
C GLN A 69 2.91 9.46 8.52
N SER A 70 4.23 9.58 8.28
CA SER A 70 4.99 8.52 7.60
C SER A 70 4.87 7.18 8.32
N PHE A 71 4.96 7.14 9.66
CA PHE A 71 4.75 5.89 10.40
C PHE A 71 3.33 5.35 10.25
N TYR A 72 2.32 6.23 10.22
CA TYR A 72 0.93 5.82 10.01
C TYR A 72 0.71 5.21 8.61
N LEU A 73 1.25 5.85 7.57
CA LEU A 73 1.15 5.37 6.20
C LEU A 73 1.87 4.03 6.04
N LEU A 74 3.10 3.93 6.54
CA LEU A 74 3.87 2.68 6.57
C LEU A 74 3.15 1.58 7.33
N ARG A 75 2.40 1.92 8.39
CA ARG A 75 1.58 0.96 9.13
C ARG A 75 0.46 0.40 8.26
N ILE A 76 -0.33 1.25 7.61
CA ILE A 76 -1.40 0.81 6.69
C ILE A 76 -0.83 -0.08 5.59
N GLU A 77 0.24 0.36 4.92
CA GLU A 77 0.87 -0.40 3.83
C GLU A 77 1.45 -1.72 4.34
N SER A 78 2.07 -1.74 5.52
CA SER A 78 2.63 -2.97 6.10
C SER A 78 1.56 -4.01 6.40
N GLU A 79 0.36 -3.58 6.79
CA GLU A 79 -0.77 -4.47 7.09
C GLU A 79 -1.26 -5.20 5.84
N THR A 80 -1.14 -4.57 4.66
CA THR A 80 -1.46 -5.25 3.39
C THR A 80 -0.52 -6.41 3.08
N SER A 81 0.73 -6.33 3.54
CA SER A 81 1.79 -7.31 3.28
C SER A 81 1.97 -8.34 4.41
N LEU A 82 1.06 -8.39 5.38
CA LEU A 82 1.13 -9.35 6.48
C LEU A 82 1.02 -10.78 5.98
N MET A 83 1.78 -11.69 6.59
CA MET A 83 1.79 -13.11 6.27
C MET A 83 0.90 -13.88 7.24
N TRP A 84 -0.36 -14.07 6.86
CA TRP A 84 -1.45 -14.40 7.78
C TRP A 84 -1.52 -15.85 8.31
N HIS A 85 -0.42 -16.60 8.44
CA HIS A 85 -0.48 -17.98 8.98
C HIS A 85 0.79 -18.50 9.70
N ASP A 86 1.76 -17.66 10.06
CA ASP A 86 2.88 -18.13 10.89
C ASP A 86 3.02 -17.23 12.13
N GLY A 87 2.65 -17.78 13.29
CA GLY A 87 2.90 -17.18 14.61
C GLY A 87 2.30 -15.79 14.82
N ALA A 88 1.00 -15.76 15.12
CA ALA A 88 0.22 -14.65 15.65
C ALA A 88 0.72 -14.11 17.03
N ASP A 89 2.03 -14.09 17.29
CA ASP A 89 2.57 -13.72 18.61
C ASP A 89 3.32 -12.39 18.61
N LEU A 90 3.77 -11.85 17.47
CA LEU A 90 4.62 -10.65 17.48
C LEU A 90 3.90 -9.32 17.20
N LEU A 91 2.74 -9.35 16.51
CA LEU A 91 1.94 -8.14 16.22
C LEU A 91 0.47 -8.26 16.66
N GLU A 92 -0.02 -9.47 16.96
CA GLU A 92 -1.44 -9.70 17.25
C GLU A 92 -1.81 -9.52 18.74
N GLU A 93 -0.86 -9.66 19.68
CA GLU A 93 -1.19 -9.67 21.11
C GLU A 93 -1.38 -8.27 21.73
N ARG A 94 -1.20 -7.17 20.98
CA ARG A 94 -1.24 -5.80 21.52
C ARG A 94 -2.21 -4.82 20.86
N VAL A 95 -2.94 -5.23 19.83
CA VAL A 95 -3.78 -4.32 19.05
C VAL A 95 -5.25 -4.49 19.44
N SER A 96 -5.70 -3.69 20.39
CA SER A 96 -7.14 -3.45 20.62
C SER A 96 -7.61 -2.35 19.67
N PRO A 97 -8.46 -2.63 18.66
CA PRO A 97 -8.84 -1.68 17.61
C PRO A 97 -9.53 -0.40 18.10
N SER A 98 -10.15 -0.42 19.28
CA SER A 98 -11.02 0.67 19.74
C SER A 98 -10.30 1.84 20.42
N GLU A 99 -9.05 1.66 20.87
CA GLU A 99 -8.31 2.73 21.58
C GLU A 99 -7.38 3.56 20.68
N ASP A 100 -7.08 3.08 19.48
CA ASP A 100 -6.20 3.76 18.51
C ASP A 100 -6.93 4.89 17.73
N ALA A 101 -8.24 4.78 17.55
CA ALA A 101 -9.01 5.60 16.59
C ALA A 101 -8.98 7.12 16.88
N VAL A 102 -9.18 7.54 18.13
CA VAL A 102 -9.55 8.94 18.45
C VAL A 102 -8.40 9.96 18.23
N SER A 103 -7.15 9.55 18.44
CA SER A 103 -5.99 10.47 18.24
C SER A 103 -5.51 10.47 16.79
N LEU A 104 -5.73 9.38 16.08
CA LEU A 104 -5.33 9.18 14.69
C LEU A 104 -6.33 9.79 13.72
N GLU A 105 -7.61 9.88 14.09
CA GLU A 105 -8.59 10.73 13.40
C GLU A 105 -8.10 12.18 13.26
N LYS A 106 -7.45 12.75 14.28
CA LYS A 106 -6.92 14.11 14.19
C LYS A 106 -5.75 14.23 13.19
N LEU A 107 -4.97 13.16 13.03
CA LEU A 107 -3.88 13.10 12.08
C LEU A 107 -4.42 12.94 10.65
N SER A 108 -5.40 12.05 10.46
CA SER A 108 -6.00 11.74 9.15
C SER A 108 -6.95 12.82 8.62
N ASN A 109 -7.56 13.62 9.50
CA ASN A 109 -8.37 14.78 9.13
C ASN A 109 -7.57 15.96 8.59
N TYR A 110 -6.23 15.91 8.66
CA TYR A 110 -5.39 16.96 8.10
C TYR A 110 -5.42 16.90 6.55
N PRO A 111 -5.64 18.01 5.81
CA PRO A 111 -5.86 17.98 4.36
C PRO A 111 -4.71 17.42 3.50
N LEU A 112 -3.50 17.38 4.05
CA LEU A 112 -2.31 16.85 3.37
C LEU A 112 -2.06 15.36 3.68
N PHE A 113 -2.88 14.74 4.51
CA PHE A 113 -2.69 13.35 4.91
C PHE A 113 -2.76 12.40 3.71
N GLY A 114 -1.73 11.57 3.56
CA GLY A 114 -1.60 10.61 2.45
C GLY A 114 -1.00 11.18 1.17
N ARG A 115 -0.89 12.51 1.03
CA ARG A 115 -0.33 13.14 -0.18
C ARG A 115 1.14 12.79 -0.41
N THR A 116 1.89 12.46 0.63
CA THR A 116 3.32 12.09 0.53
C THR A 116 3.55 10.78 -0.21
N ILE A 117 2.57 9.88 -0.21
CA ILE A 117 2.55 8.66 -1.02
C ILE A 117 1.58 8.78 -2.22
N GLY A 118 1.11 10.01 -2.50
CA GLY A 118 0.15 10.30 -3.56
C GLY A 118 -1.20 9.59 -3.42
N ALA A 119 -1.63 9.32 -2.17
CA ALA A 119 -2.96 8.84 -1.82
C ALA A 119 -3.80 9.96 -1.18
N SER A 120 -5.05 9.65 -0.82
CA SER A 120 -5.94 10.51 -0.06
C SER A 120 -6.31 9.89 1.28
N SER A 121 -6.75 10.71 2.23
CA SER A 121 -7.24 10.23 3.54
C SER A 121 -8.38 9.22 3.40
N SER A 122 -9.30 9.44 2.46
CA SER A 122 -10.40 8.51 2.19
C SER A 122 -9.91 7.14 1.73
N ILE A 123 -8.92 7.09 0.84
CA ILE A 123 -8.36 5.83 0.36
C ILE A 123 -7.63 5.08 1.47
N LEU A 124 -6.90 5.80 2.31
CA LEU A 124 -6.21 5.21 3.44
C LEU A 124 -7.17 4.64 4.49
N SER A 125 -8.30 5.31 4.70
CA SER A 125 -9.39 4.75 5.52
C SER A 125 -9.92 3.45 4.91
N TYR A 126 -10.18 3.40 3.60
CA TYR A 126 -10.64 2.18 2.94
C TYR A 126 -9.61 1.04 3.07
N LEU A 127 -8.32 1.30 2.86
CA LEU A 127 -7.28 0.28 3.03
C LEU A 127 -7.20 -0.24 4.46
N SER A 128 -7.32 0.64 5.45
CA SER A 128 -7.38 0.25 6.87
C SER A 128 -8.58 -0.64 7.16
N GLU A 129 -9.74 -0.34 6.57
CA GLU A 129 -10.96 -1.13 6.71
C GLU A 129 -10.86 -2.49 6.01
N ILE A 130 -10.29 -2.55 4.80
CA ILE A 130 -10.04 -3.82 4.09
C ILE A 130 -9.10 -4.71 4.93
N ASN A 131 -8.04 -4.13 5.52
CA ASN A 131 -7.14 -4.86 6.43
C ASN A 131 -7.84 -5.34 7.70
N HIS A 132 -8.81 -4.58 8.22
CA HIS A 132 -9.64 -4.99 9.34
C HIS A 132 -10.60 -6.12 8.95
N LEU A 133 -11.26 -6.02 7.79
CA LEU A 133 -12.13 -7.07 7.25
C LEU A 133 -11.37 -8.38 7.05
N SER A 134 -10.18 -8.31 6.45
CA SER A 134 -9.27 -9.45 6.26
C SER A 134 -9.04 -10.21 7.57
N ARG A 135 -8.78 -9.47 8.66
CA ARG A 135 -8.57 -10.02 10.01
C ARG A 135 -9.80 -10.73 10.55
N HIS A 136 -10.97 -10.15 10.38
CA HIS A 136 -12.23 -10.70 10.90
C HIS A 136 -12.71 -11.92 10.14
N MET A 137 -12.63 -11.91 8.81
CA MET A 137 -12.96 -13.07 7.99
C MET A 137 -12.14 -14.30 8.38
N MET A 138 -10.89 -14.11 8.81
CA MET A 138 -10.02 -15.20 9.27
C MET A 138 -10.37 -15.70 10.67
N LYS A 139 -10.86 -14.83 11.57
CA LYS A 139 -11.18 -15.19 12.97
C LYS A 139 -12.56 -15.84 13.14
N SER A 140 -13.32 -16.05 12.06
CA SER A 140 -14.62 -16.75 12.03
C SER A 140 -15.70 -16.21 12.99
N ASN A 141 -15.54 -14.99 13.51
CA ASN A 141 -16.53 -14.32 14.36
C ASN A 141 -17.18 -13.19 13.56
N PHE A 142 -18.27 -13.51 12.86
CA PHE A 142 -18.95 -12.60 11.92
C PHE A 142 -20.03 -11.72 12.60
N GLU A 143 -20.01 -11.58 13.92
CA GLU A 143 -21.15 -11.02 14.67
C GLU A 143 -21.09 -9.51 14.95
N ASP A 144 -20.11 -8.76 14.46
CA ASP A 144 -19.94 -7.34 14.84
C ASP A 144 -19.46 -6.45 13.67
N TYR A 145 -20.14 -6.53 12.51
CA TYR A 145 -19.87 -5.60 11.41
C TYR A 145 -20.73 -4.33 11.55
N ASP A 146 -20.09 -3.22 11.88
CA ASP A 146 -20.72 -1.91 12.07
C ASP A 146 -21.22 -1.30 10.74
N ASP A 147 -22.40 -0.69 10.75
CA ASP A 147 -23.06 -0.02 9.61
C ASP A 147 -22.15 1.03 8.95
N SER A 148 -21.21 1.62 9.71
CA SER A 148 -20.23 2.57 9.21
C SER A 148 -19.28 2.00 8.15
N THR A 149 -18.98 0.70 8.24
CA THR A 149 -18.01 0.03 7.35
C THR A 149 -18.65 -0.30 6.00
N LEU A 150 -19.94 -0.64 5.99
CA LEU A 150 -20.73 -0.81 4.77
C LEU A 150 -20.81 0.49 3.96
N LEU A 151 -20.97 1.63 4.64
CA LEU A 151 -21.11 2.96 4.00
C LEU A 151 -19.84 3.44 3.29
N ASN A 152 -18.67 2.95 3.70
CA ASN A 152 -17.39 3.30 3.09
C ASN A 152 -17.11 2.42 1.87
N PHE A 153 -17.48 1.13 1.92
CA PHE A 153 -17.48 0.28 0.73
C PHE A 153 -18.47 0.77 -0.33
N GLU A 154 -19.66 1.23 0.05
CA GLU A 154 -20.61 1.86 -0.89
C GLU A 154 -19.98 3.00 -1.70
N ARG A 155 -19.11 3.82 -1.08
CA ARG A 155 -18.38 4.88 -1.82
C ARG A 155 -17.31 4.33 -2.75
N MET A 156 -16.63 3.25 -2.37
CA MET A 156 -15.71 2.55 -3.25
C MET A 156 -16.45 1.90 -4.43
N PHE A 157 -17.65 1.37 -4.21
CA PHE A 157 -18.50 0.81 -5.27
C PHE A 157 -19.11 1.89 -6.19
N ILE A 158 -19.39 3.10 -5.67
CA ILE A 158 -19.76 4.25 -6.52
C ILE A 158 -18.62 4.55 -7.49
N PHE A 159 -17.38 4.49 -7.03
CA PHE A 159 -16.21 4.67 -7.88
C PHE A 159 -16.05 3.52 -8.90
N GLU A 160 -16.26 2.28 -8.48
CA GLU A 160 -16.29 1.09 -9.36
C GLU A 160 -17.33 1.21 -10.48
N SER A 161 -18.50 1.78 -10.17
CA SER A 161 -19.61 1.95 -11.12
C SER A 161 -19.40 3.05 -12.17
N ASN A 162 -18.33 3.85 -12.07
CA ASN A 162 -18.09 4.94 -13.00
C ASN A 162 -17.48 4.41 -14.31
N ALA A 163 -18.25 4.44 -15.40
CA ALA A 163 -17.79 3.97 -16.71
C ALA A 163 -16.54 4.73 -17.22
N GLU A 164 -16.38 6.01 -16.87
CA GLU A 164 -15.21 6.81 -17.25
C GLU A 164 -13.92 6.36 -16.55
N PHE A 165 -14.04 5.63 -15.44
CA PHE A 165 -12.92 5.09 -14.70
C PHE A 165 -12.38 3.78 -15.33
N LEU A 166 -13.26 3.00 -15.97
CA LEU A 166 -12.91 1.75 -16.66
C LEU A 166 -12.56 1.93 -18.14
N ASP A 167 -12.89 3.08 -18.74
CA ASP A 167 -12.50 3.47 -20.10
C ASP A 167 -11.62 4.74 -20.08
N PRO A 168 -10.38 4.62 -19.61
CA PRO A 168 -9.51 5.78 -19.43
C PRO A 168 -8.95 6.30 -20.77
N GLU A 169 -9.03 5.53 -21.86
CA GLU A 169 -8.64 5.96 -23.20
C GLU A 169 -9.57 7.05 -23.76
N GLY A 170 -10.84 7.08 -23.35
CA GLY A 170 -11.82 8.11 -23.74
C GLY A 170 -11.59 9.49 -23.11
N GLN A 171 -10.71 9.60 -22.10
CA GLN A 171 -10.47 10.84 -21.34
C GLN A 171 -9.29 11.69 -21.87
N GLU A 172 -8.56 11.26 -22.91
CA GLU A 172 -7.58 12.13 -23.58
C GLU A 172 -8.30 13.20 -24.42
N SER A 173 -8.89 14.20 -23.75
CA SER A 173 -9.21 15.46 -24.40
C SER A 173 -7.90 16.11 -24.86
N LEU A 174 -7.70 16.17 -26.18
CA LEU A 174 -6.63 16.83 -26.93
C LEU A 174 -6.58 18.35 -26.70
N GLU A 175 -6.49 18.80 -25.46
CA GLU A 175 -6.19 20.19 -25.15
C GLU A 175 -4.71 20.30 -24.76
N ASP A 176 -3.93 20.85 -25.69
CA ASP A 176 -2.50 21.16 -25.57
C ASP A 176 -2.27 22.29 -24.54
N HIS A 177 -2.51 22.00 -23.26
CA HIS A 177 -2.18 22.88 -22.12
C HIS A 177 -0.80 22.56 -21.53
N SER A 178 0.04 21.85 -22.28
CA SER A 178 1.33 21.27 -21.90
C SER A 178 2.40 22.27 -21.40
N GLN A 179 2.12 23.57 -21.40
CA GLN A 179 3.08 24.63 -21.11
C GLN A 179 3.01 25.21 -19.68
N ARG A 180 2.13 24.71 -18.80
CA ARG A 180 2.08 25.17 -17.39
C ARG A 180 2.58 24.10 -16.42
N PRO A 181 3.71 24.31 -15.72
CA PRO A 181 4.26 23.37 -14.74
C PRO A 181 3.25 22.94 -13.66
N SER A 182 2.46 23.90 -13.17
CA SER A 182 1.43 23.65 -12.14
C SER A 182 0.27 22.77 -12.62
N TYR A 183 0.00 22.70 -13.93
CA TYR A 183 -1.06 21.84 -14.47
C TYR A 183 -0.58 20.39 -14.57
N ASN A 184 0.67 20.18 -14.99
CA ASN A 184 1.28 18.85 -15.07
C ASN A 184 1.40 18.20 -13.69
N GLU A 185 1.77 18.95 -12.65
CA GLU A 185 1.85 18.44 -11.27
C GLU A 185 0.47 18.03 -10.72
N GLN A 186 -0.56 18.85 -10.93
CA GLN A 186 -1.93 18.54 -10.51
C GLN A 186 -2.47 17.32 -11.25
N LYS A 187 -2.23 17.24 -12.56
CA LYS A 187 -2.66 16.08 -13.36
C LYS A 187 -1.94 14.81 -12.93
N ALA A 188 -0.64 14.88 -12.67
CA ALA A 188 0.11 13.74 -12.17
C ALA A 188 -0.39 13.27 -10.80
N GLN A 189 -0.64 14.19 -9.85
CA GLN A 189 -1.23 13.86 -8.56
C GLN A 189 -2.60 13.18 -8.72
N GLU A 190 -3.45 13.70 -9.61
CA GLU A 190 -4.75 13.10 -9.92
C GLU A 190 -4.59 11.66 -10.45
N MET A 191 -3.73 11.44 -11.43
CA MET A 191 -3.51 10.11 -12.02
C MET A 191 -2.92 9.14 -10.99
N HIS A 192 -1.99 9.57 -10.15
CA HIS A 192 -1.44 8.72 -9.11
C HIS A 192 -2.51 8.32 -8.08
N LEU A 193 -3.39 9.24 -7.70
CA LEU A 193 -4.54 8.93 -6.84
C LEU A 193 -5.48 7.92 -7.50
N ARG A 194 -5.79 8.08 -8.79
CA ARG A 194 -6.63 7.15 -9.55
C ARG A 194 -6.04 5.74 -9.61
N ALA A 195 -4.72 5.63 -9.74
CA ALA A 195 -4.02 4.34 -9.65
C ALA A 195 -4.19 3.68 -8.27
N PHE A 196 -4.14 4.48 -7.19
CA PHE A 196 -4.41 4.00 -5.83
C PHE A 196 -5.85 3.52 -5.65
N GLU A 197 -6.81 4.27 -6.18
CA GLU A 197 -8.23 3.90 -6.11
C GLU A 197 -8.51 2.60 -6.86
N ALA A 198 -7.96 2.43 -8.06
CA ALA A 198 -8.05 1.19 -8.82
C ALA A 198 -7.43 -0.01 -8.09
N ALA A 199 -6.24 0.17 -7.52
CA ALA A 199 -5.59 -0.89 -6.76
C ALA A 199 -6.32 -1.22 -5.46
N ALA A 200 -6.96 -0.26 -4.80
CA ALA A 200 -7.77 -0.51 -3.61
C ALA A 200 -8.99 -1.41 -3.93
N VAL A 201 -9.64 -1.19 -5.08
CA VAL A 201 -10.71 -2.06 -5.59
C VAL A 201 -10.20 -3.49 -5.81
N ILE A 202 -9.05 -3.64 -6.48
CA ILE A 202 -8.40 -4.96 -6.67
C ILE A 202 -8.15 -5.63 -5.32
N TYR A 203 -7.54 -4.91 -4.37
CA TYR A 203 -7.19 -5.45 -3.06
C TYR A 203 -8.42 -5.88 -2.25
N TYR A 204 -9.49 -5.09 -2.28
CA TYR A 204 -10.77 -5.49 -1.67
C TYR A 204 -11.28 -6.81 -2.23
N HIS A 205 -11.39 -6.90 -3.55
CA HIS A 205 -11.90 -8.09 -4.23
C HIS A 205 -11.03 -9.33 -4.01
N GLN A 206 -9.71 -9.16 -3.89
CA GLN A 206 -8.79 -10.24 -3.52
C GLN A 206 -9.04 -10.78 -2.10
N VAL A 207 -9.34 -9.89 -1.16
CA VAL A 207 -9.45 -10.18 0.28
C VAL A 207 -10.85 -10.66 0.66
N ALA A 208 -11.88 -10.03 0.10
CA ALA A 208 -13.27 -10.19 0.53
C ALA A 208 -14.12 -11.09 -0.39
N GLU A 209 -13.84 -11.10 -1.69
CA GLU A 209 -14.74 -11.72 -2.68
C GLU A 209 -14.11 -12.88 -3.47
N ASP A 210 -12.86 -13.25 -3.15
CA ASP A 210 -12.10 -14.30 -3.85
C ASP A 210 -12.11 -14.14 -5.39
N ALA A 211 -12.10 -12.90 -5.86
CA ALA A 211 -12.24 -12.59 -7.28
C ALA A 211 -11.14 -13.21 -8.17
N THR A 212 -11.49 -13.49 -9.42
CA THR A 212 -10.56 -14.06 -10.41
C THR A 212 -9.80 -12.97 -11.17
N PRO A 213 -8.57 -13.24 -11.65
CA PRO A 213 -7.79 -12.27 -12.45
C PRO A 213 -8.58 -11.71 -13.65
N LYS A 214 -9.42 -12.53 -14.29
CA LYS A 214 -10.28 -12.11 -15.40
C LYS A 214 -11.30 -11.05 -15.00
N TYR A 215 -11.90 -11.17 -13.82
CA TYR A 215 -12.80 -10.14 -13.30
C TYR A 215 -12.05 -8.86 -12.97
N LEU A 216 -10.81 -8.99 -12.49
CA LEU A 216 -9.97 -7.85 -12.08
C LEU A 216 -9.28 -7.13 -13.24
N ALA A 217 -9.27 -7.72 -14.44
CA ALA A 217 -8.57 -7.21 -15.62
C ALA A 217 -8.82 -5.72 -15.94
N PRO A 218 -10.08 -5.22 -15.90
CA PRO A 218 -10.34 -3.80 -16.18
C PRO A 218 -9.64 -2.86 -15.18
N TYR A 219 -9.59 -3.24 -13.90
CA TYR A 219 -8.90 -2.45 -12.88
C TYR A 219 -7.38 -2.54 -13.01
N VAL A 220 -6.86 -3.71 -13.40
CA VAL A 220 -5.43 -3.90 -13.70
C VAL A 220 -5.01 -2.97 -14.84
N HIS A 221 -5.79 -2.94 -15.91
CA HIS A 221 -5.57 -2.04 -17.05
C HIS A 221 -5.64 -0.56 -16.64
N ALA A 222 -6.62 -0.19 -15.81
CA ALA A 222 -6.76 1.18 -15.29
C ALA A 222 -5.53 1.61 -14.47
N VAL A 223 -5.01 0.75 -13.58
CA VAL A 223 -3.78 1.03 -12.83
C VAL A 223 -2.61 1.30 -13.77
N LEU A 224 -2.38 0.45 -14.77
CA LEU A 224 -1.31 0.65 -15.75
C LEU A 224 -1.47 1.98 -16.46
N HIS A 225 -2.67 2.27 -16.99
CA HIS A 225 -2.95 3.50 -17.71
C HIS A 225 -2.61 4.73 -16.87
N TYR A 226 -3.14 4.81 -15.64
CA TYR A 226 -2.90 5.95 -14.77
C TYR A 226 -1.44 6.11 -14.35
N VAL A 227 -0.73 5.00 -14.10
CA VAL A 227 0.70 5.01 -13.76
C VAL A 227 1.54 5.50 -14.95
N PHE A 228 1.22 5.09 -16.18
CA PHE A 228 1.93 5.55 -17.37
C PHE A 228 1.72 7.05 -17.61
N ILE A 229 0.48 7.55 -17.47
CA ILE A 229 0.22 8.99 -17.60
C ILE A 229 0.96 9.76 -16.48
N PHE A 230 0.91 9.28 -15.24
CA PHE A 230 1.67 9.87 -14.14
C PHE A 230 3.16 9.99 -14.47
N LEU A 231 3.77 8.90 -14.95
CA LEU A 231 5.19 8.87 -15.33
C LEU A 231 5.51 9.84 -16.48
N LYS A 232 4.62 9.98 -17.45
CA LYS A 232 4.76 10.93 -18.57
C LYS A 232 4.79 12.39 -18.09
N HIS A 233 4.02 12.74 -17.06
CA HIS A 233 3.93 14.11 -16.55
C HIS A 233 4.96 14.46 -15.48
N CYS A 234 5.35 13.52 -14.61
CA CYS A 234 6.27 13.80 -13.52
C CYS A 234 7.71 13.33 -13.76
N GLY A 235 7.96 12.41 -14.71
CA GLY A 235 9.28 11.79 -14.91
C GLY A 235 9.87 11.15 -13.65
N GLY A 236 9.02 10.95 -12.63
CA GLY A 236 9.40 10.69 -11.25
C GLY A 236 9.20 9.24 -10.87
N ASN A 237 9.25 8.99 -9.57
CA ASN A 237 9.05 7.66 -9.02
C ASN A 237 7.58 7.46 -8.63
N TYR A 238 7.02 6.27 -8.92
CA TYR A 238 5.69 5.88 -8.45
C TYR A 238 5.79 5.17 -7.10
N THR A 239 4.69 5.21 -6.33
CA THR A 239 4.56 4.40 -5.12
C THR A 239 4.33 2.95 -5.50
N LEU A 240 5.05 2.03 -4.85
CA LEU A 240 5.08 0.63 -5.29
C LEU A 240 3.76 -0.10 -5.07
N TRP A 241 3.02 0.26 -4.01
CA TRP A 241 1.80 -0.41 -3.58
C TRP A 241 0.78 -0.64 -4.72
N PRO A 242 0.24 0.39 -5.41
CA PRO A 242 -0.77 0.18 -6.44
C PRO A 242 -0.26 -0.66 -7.62
N VAL A 243 1.00 -0.46 -8.01
CA VAL A 243 1.62 -1.20 -9.13
C VAL A 243 1.78 -2.68 -8.78
N PHE A 244 2.21 -2.99 -7.55
CA PHE A 244 2.37 -4.37 -7.11
C PHE A 244 1.02 -5.09 -7.00
N ILE A 245 0.01 -4.48 -6.37
CA ILE A 245 -1.31 -5.07 -6.19
C ILE A 245 -1.97 -5.42 -7.54
N ALA A 246 -1.87 -4.52 -8.53
CA ALA A 246 -2.37 -4.81 -9.87
C ALA A 246 -1.49 -5.81 -10.64
N GLY A 247 -0.17 -5.68 -10.52
CA GLY A 247 0.79 -6.52 -11.25
C GLY A 247 0.67 -8.00 -10.90
N VAL A 248 0.44 -8.35 -9.63
CA VAL A 248 0.22 -9.76 -9.24
C VAL A 248 -1.05 -10.36 -9.85
N GLU A 249 -2.07 -9.54 -10.16
CA GLU A 249 -3.32 -9.97 -10.81
C GLU A 249 -3.29 -9.89 -12.33
N ALA A 250 -2.29 -9.26 -12.92
CA ALA A 250 -2.11 -9.27 -14.36
C ALA A 250 -1.99 -10.72 -14.87
N TYR A 251 -2.79 -11.07 -15.86
CA TYR A 251 -2.80 -12.38 -16.50
C TYR A 251 -2.76 -12.30 -18.03
N GLU A 252 -3.03 -11.13 -18.61
CA GLU A 252 -2.93 -10.88 -20.04
C GLU A 252 -1.49 -10.53 -20.40
N ASP A 253 -0.97 -11.14 -21.47
CA ASP A 253 0.44 -11.01 -21.87
C ASP A 253 0.85 -9.53 -22.06
N CYS A 254 -0.04 -8.72 -22.64
CA CYS A 254 0.22 -7.29 -22.88
C CYS A 254 0.37 -6.47 -21.60
N ASP A 255 -0.36 -6.81 -20.54
CA ASP A 255 -0.26 -6.12 -19.25
C ASP A 255 0.92 -6.66 -18.43
N MET A 256 1.15 -7.97 -18.47
CA MET A 256 2.33 -8.59 -17.84
C MET A 256 3.64 -8.02 -18.40
N GLU A 257 3.73 -7.78 -19.70
CA GLU A 257 4.88 -7.12 -20.33
C GLU A 257 5.07 -5.69 -19.80
N LYS A 258 4.00 -4.89 -19.77
CA LYS A 258 4.03 -3.51 -19.24
C LYS A 258 4.44 -3.45 -17.77
N PHE A 259 3.93 -4.35 -16.93
CA PHE A 259 4.36 -4.42 -15.53
C PHE A 259 5.82 -4.84 -15.42
N SER A 260 6.28 -5.78 -16.24
CA SER A 260 7.70 -6.19 -16.26
C SER A 260 8.59 -4.99 -16.56
N ASP A 261 8.24 -4.18 -17.55
CA ASP A 261 8.96 -2.95 -17.91
C ASP A 261 8.93 -1.91 -16.78
N LEU A 262 7.77 -1.70 -16.15
CA LEU A 262 7.65 -0.78 -15.01
C LEU A 262 8.56 -1.19 -13.85
N PHE A 263 8.59 -2.48 -13.50
CA PHE A 263 9.44 -3.00 -12.45
C PHE A 263 10.92 -2.98 -12.85
N GLU A 264 11.26 -3.27 -14.11
CA GLU A 264 12.63 -3.16 -14.61
C GLU A 264 13.19 -1.75 -14.44
N ASN A 265 12.45 -0.75 -14.92
CA ASN A 265 12.79 0.66 -14.78
C ASN A 265 12.95 1.05 -13.30
N ALA A 266 12.04 0.61 -12.44
CA ALA A 266 12.11 0.89 -11.01
C ALA A 266 13.29 0.22 -10.29
N THR A 267 13.72 -0.97 -10.71
CA THR A 267 14.85 -1.69 -10.09
C THR A 267 16.21 -1.08 -10.45
N SER A 268 16.29 -0.29 -11.52
CA SER A 268 17.48 0.48 -11.88
C SER A 268 17.82 1.57 -10.85
N MET A 269 16.83 2.01 -10.05
CA MET A 269 16.97 3.08 -9.05
C MET A 269 17.49 2.61 -7.67
N GLY A 270 17.99 1.37 -7.56
CA GLY A 270 18.75 0.91 -6.40
C GLY A 270 17.95 0.44 -5.18
N MET A 271 16.62 0.48 -5.22
CA MET A 271 15.79 -0.09 -4.15
C MET A 271 15.65 -1.62 -4.30
N ARG A 272 16.42 -2.38 -3.52
CA ARG A 272 16.38 -3.86 -3.53
C ARG A 272 15.01 -4.42 -3.17
N ASN A 273 14.23 -3.72 -2.37
CA ASN A 273 12.84 -4.07 -2.07
C ASN A 273 11.97 -4.22 -3.32
N ARG A 274 12.18 -3.37 -4.35
CA ARG A 274 11.45 -3.46 -5.63
C ARG A 274 11.84 -4.68 -6.46
N LYS A 275 13.10 -5.12 -6.35
CA LYS A 275 13.55 -6.38 -6.96
C LYS A 275 12.84 -7.59 -6.37
N LYS A 276 12.65 -7.59 -5.04
CA LYS A 276 11.88 -8.64 -4.35
C LYS A 276 10.40 -8.61 -4.74
N ALA A 277 9.79 -7.44 -4.83
CA ALA A 277 8.42 -7.30 -5.29
C ALA A 277 8.24 -7.84 -6.72
N ARG A 278 9.16 -7.52 -7.65
CA ARG A 278 9.19 -8.10 -9.00
C ARG A 278 9.29 -9.63 -8.95
N GLN A 279 10.19 -10.17 -8.13
CA GLN A 279 10.37 -11.62 -7.98
C GLN A 279 9.09 -12.33 -7.51
N VAL A 280 8.35 -11.72 -6.57
CA VAL A 280 7.06 -12.25 -6.10
C VAL A 280 6.02 -12.23 -7.21
N MET A 281 5.92 -11.12 -7.94
CA MET A 281 5.00 -10.97 -9.08
C MET A 281 5.27 -12.02 -10.17
N GLU A 282 6.53 -12.17 -10.60
CA GLU A 282 6.91 -13.18 -11.59
C GLU A 282 6.64 -14.61 -11.11
N ALA A 283 6.84 -14.88 -9.81
CA ALA A 283 6.54 -16.18 -9.22
C ALA A 283 5.02 -16.46 -9.16
N VAL A 284 4.19 -15.44 -8.93
CA VAL A 284 2.72 -15.55 -9.02
C VAL A 284 2.32 -15.95 -10.43
N TRP A 285 2.85 -15.26 -11.44
CA TRP A 285 2.58 -15.57 -12.85
C TRP A 285 3.03 -16.98 -13.22
N SER A 286 4.25 -17.38 -12.84
CA SER A 286 4.77 -18.73 -13.09
C SER A 286 3.94 -19.82 -12.42
N THR A 287 3.48 -19.58 -11.19
CA THR A 287 2.59 -20.49 -10.46
C THR A 287 1.26 -20.64 -11.20
N ARG A 288 0.68 -19.52 -11.64
CA ARG A 288 -0.56 -19.50 -12.42
C ARG A 288 -0.42 -20.28 -13.73
N SER A 289 0.64 -20.03 -14.50
CA SER A 289 0.93 -20.76 -15.74
C SER A 289 1.09 -22.27 -15.50
N SER A 290 1.72 -22.65 -14.40
CA SER A 290 1.90 -24.07 -14.04
C SER A 290 0.57 -24.76 -13.71
N ILE A 291 -0.32 -24.09 -12.97
CA ILE A 291 -1.66 -24.60 -12.66
C ILE A 291 -2.48 -24.71 -13.94
N THR A 292 -2.51 -23.67 -14.78
CA THR A 292 -3.18 -23.68 -16.09
C THR A 292 -2.70 -24.83 -16.97
N ALA A 293 -1.40 -25.10 -17.02
CA ALA A 293 -0.86 -26.22 -17.80
C ALA A 293 -1.31 -27.60 -17.26
N GLN A 294 -1.54 -27.72 -15.95
CA GLN A 294 -1.99 -28.96 -15.31
C GLN A 294 -3.51 -29.16 -15.39
N THR A 295 -4.29 -28.11 -15.24
CA THR A 295 -5.77 -28.17 -15.18
C THR A 295 -6.45 -27.90 -16.51
N GLY A 296 -5.75 -27.27 -17.47
CA GLY A 296 -6.32 -26.79 -18.72
C GLY A 296 -7.25 -25.58 -18.58
N GLN A 297 -7.31 -24.96 -17.40
CA GLN A 297 -8.15 -23.78 -17.15
C GLN A 297 -7.57 -22.51 -17.77
N ASN A 298 -8.43 -21.56 -18.12
CA ASN A 298 -7.98 -20.24 -18.56
C ASN A 298 -7.15 -19.58 -17.44
N PRO A 299 -5.98 -18.96 -17.74
CA PRO A 299 -5.16 -18.31 -16.72
C PRO A 299 -5.92 -17.24 -15.94
N GLY A 300 -6.86 -16.54 -16.58
CA GLY A 300 -7.73 -15.55 -15.95
C GLY A 300 -8.69 -16.13 -14.91
N GLU A 301 -8.89 -17.45 -14.87
CA GLU A 301 -9.73 -18.14 -13.89
C GLU A 301 -8.90 -18.73 -12.73
N VAL A 302 -7.56 -18.71 -12.85
CA VAL A 302 -6.65 -19.30 -11.86
C VAL A 302 -6.18 -18.23 -10.90
N ARG A 303 -6.71 -18.28 -9.68
CA ARG A 303 -6.28 -17.44 -8.56
C ARG A 303 -5.00 -17.99 -7.93
N VAL A 304 -4.07 -17.10 -7.63
CA VAL A 304 -2.84 -17.40 -6.90
C VAL A 304 -2.69 -16.37 -5.80
N ASN A 305 -2.65 -16.84 -4.55
CA ASN A 305 -2.48 -15.93 -3.43
C ASN A 305 -1.00 -15.48 -3.32
N TRP A 306 -0.74 -14.23 -3.68
CA TRP A 306 0.61 -13.66 -3.66
C TRP A 306 1.24 -13.66 -2.26
N THR A 307 0.47 -13.58 -1.17
CA THR A 307 1.01 -13.69 0.20
C THR A 307 1.55 -15.09 0.50
N GLN A 308 0.94 -16.14 -0.07
CA GLN A 308 1.46 -17.50 0.02
C GLN A 308 2.72 -17.68 -0.83
N VAL A 309 2.77 -17.04 -2.01
CA VAL A 309 3.98 -17.03 -2.86
C VAL A 309 5.13 -16.32 -2.16
N MET A 310 4.91 -15.15 -1.57
CA MET A 310 5.92 -14.46 -0.76
C MET A 310 6.48 -15.38 0.34
N ARG A 311 5.61 -16.16 0.99
CA ARG A 311 6.02 -17.08 2.06
C ARG A 311 6.88 -18.21 1.51
N GLY A 312 6.47 -18.80 0.39
CA GLY A 312 7.24 -19.85 -0.27
C GLY A 312 8.63 -19.40 -0.70
N LEU A 313 8.81 -18.11 -0.97
CA LEU A 313 10.09 -17.50 -1.35
C LEU A 313 10.92 -16.96 -0.16
N ASP A 314 10.40 -17.03 1.07
CA ASP A 314 10.97 -16.35 2.24
C ASP A 314 11.22 -14.85 2.00
N ILE A 315 10.32 -14.22 1.25
CA ILE A 315 10.38 -12.81 0.91
C ILE A 315 9.49 -12.01 1.84
N ASP A 316 10.07 -10.95 2.39
CA ASP A 316 9.37 -9.95 3.16
C ASP A 316 9.62 -8.57 2.55
N ILE A 317 8.53 -7.90 2.16
CA ILE A 317 8.54 -6.60 1.48
C ILE A 317 7.60 -5.62 2.18
N LEU A 318 8.00 -4.36 2.20
CA LEU A 318 7.12 -3.24 2.52
C LEU A 318 6.86 -2.46 1.24
N LEU A 319 5.61 -2.31 0.81
CA LEU A 319 5.26 -1.83 -0.52
C LEU A 319 5.30 -0.29 -0.68
N VAL A 320 6.44 0.33 -0.33
CA VAL A 320 6.68 1.78 -0.45
C VAL A 320 7.19 2.22 -1.82
#